data_AF-A0A2E7BG15-F1
#
_entry.id   AF-A0A2E7BG15-F1
#
_cell.length_a   1.000
_cell.length_b   1.000
_cell.length_c   1.000
_cell.angle_alpha   90.00
_cell.angle_beta   90.00
_cell.angle_gamma   90.00
#
_symmetry.space_group_name_H-M   'P 1'
#
loop_
_entity.id
_entity.type
_entity.pdbx_description
1 polymer ?
#
loop_
_entity_poly.entity_id
_entity_poly.type
_entity_poly.pdbx_seq_one_letter_code
_entity_poly.pdbx_strand_id
1 'polypeptide(L)'
;MYGDPTLHIPEEMAELLPKVRFDPVSLEITVPEEIFWILSDEARRVISPFIEHGVLDLWKFLREGWSKHADAKQIYLETSAQGRFELHLVIAAYHHEAVHKIDLLTTPLGASWLCLLVDEFALLERYIPVALAHQSAPAGLAIYRHIERSQLPAALETAPVELQSLWSALEFQVMRTLAWGDLRQRRPLGKPTPGWQGLGATQAYNLLNTARVFELVEYGGVATIQPKDQSEQFIRPLAILEAKAISAALLWILSVSPDPGTDVAAYWRLLYSDQRSSLHHDYFFVLDTIAVYFGRRDFDDLIFKACVPEAGSNLKDQLRQVLLVATGICWYALHTPPMRDKREFRLFGLNPVIRLIVGLRDGPQWLRQQMQAEAGPTSSAQMATGIEQGQSAFLLQQYPVSETIARSRRVLEQIAGLSEMSIRHNSTRSWFRRVADLMLPQLEPRDHYNSLIGMPDDGNPWATLRSNEDADLLDTKSLLGADMMGWSRLRRELLLLDVAPSKIDPDVVLRASQMFGIGKS
;
A
#
# COMPACT_ATOMS: atom_id res chain seq x y z
N MET A 1 4.70 -11.47 -30.18
CA MET A 1 5.32 -11.88 -28.90
C MET A 1 6.23 -10.74 -28.50
N TYR A 2 5.99 -10.11 -27.36
CA TYR A 2 6.71 -8.92 -26.91
C TYR A 2 7.57 -9.29 -25.69
N GLY A 3 8.80 -8.77 -25.64
CA GLY A 3 9.86 -9.23 -24.73
C GLY A 3 10.75 -10.30 -25.36
N ASP A 4 12.04 -10.29 -25.02
CA ASP A 4 13.00 -11.30 -25.48
C ASP A 4 12.59 -12.68 -24.93
N PRO A 5 12.16 -13.64 -25.78
CA PRO A 5 11.71 -14.96 -25.34
C PRO A 5 12.85 -15.82 -24.80
N THR A 6 14.10 -15.38 -24.91
CA THR A 6 15.27 -16.07 -24.36
C THR A 6 15.53 -15.74 -22.89
N LEU A 7 14.94 -14.64 -22.38
CA LEU A 7 15.00 -14.30 -20.96
C LEU A 7 14.11 -15.26 -20.17
N HIS A 8 14.70 -15.88 -19.16
CA HIS A 8 14.01 -16.86 -18.30
C HIS A 8 14.31 -16.55 -16.83
N ILE A 9 13.34 -16.83 -15.95
CA ILE A 9 13.57 -16.76 -14.51
C ILE A 9 13.99 -18.16 -14.06
N PRO A 10 15.12 -18.31 -13.35
CA PRO A 10 15.43 -19.57 -12.68
C PRO A 10 14.25 -20.01 -11.80
N GLU A 11 13.84 -21.27 -11.87
CA GLU A 11 12.65 -21.78 -11.15
C GLU A 11 12.71 -21.46 -9.64
N GLU A 12 13.88 -21.65 -9.04
CA GLU A 12 14.18 -21.31 -7.66
C GLU A 12 13.96 -19.81 -7.36
N MET A 13 14.32 -18.92 -8.29
CA MET A 13 14.10 -17.48 -8.13
C MET A 13 12.61 -17.15 -8.21
N ALA A 14 11.86 -17.80 -9.10
CA ALA A 14 10.41 -17.61 -9.22
C ALA A 14 9.66 -18.01 -7.94
N GLU A 15 10.15 -18.99 -7.19
CA GLU A 15 9.60 -19.38 -5.88
C GLU A 15 9.94 -18.40 -4.75
N LEU A 16 11.08 -17.71 -4.84
CA LEU A 16 11.55 -16.78 -3.80
C LEU A 16 11.08 -15.34 -4.00
N LEU A 17 10.91 -14.88 -5.25
CA LEU A 17 10.46 -13.51 -5.54
C LEU A 17 9.16 -13.14 -4.80
N PRO A 18 8.10 -13.98 -4.75
CA PRO A 18 6.89 -13.68 -3.98
C PRO A 18 7.09 -13.59 -2.46
N LYS A 19 8.23 -14.04 -1.94
CA LYS A 19 8.58 -13.95 -0.51
C LYS A 19 9.29 -12.63 -0.17
N VAL A 20 9.71 -11.85 -1.18
CA VAL A 20 10.17 -10.47 -0.98
C VAL A 20 8.95 -9.62 -0.62
N ARG A 21 8.85 -9.22 0.64
CA ARG A 21 7.62 -8.60 1.14
C ARG A 21 7.86 -7.66 2.31
N PHE A 22 7.23 -6.50 2.26
CA PHE A 22 7.04 -5.60 3.37
C PHE A 22 5.92 -6.11 4.29
N ASP A 23 6.22 -6.30 5.57
CA ASP A 23 5.20 -6.46 6.60
C ASP A 23 5.02 -5.11 7.31
N PRO A 24 3.86 -4.45 7.19
CA PRO A 24 3.62 -3.14 7.78
C PRO A 24 3.58 -3.16 9.32
N VAL A 25 3.42 -4.33 9.93
CA VAL A 25 3.35 -4.48 11.37
C VAL A 25 4.75 -4.65 11.98
N SER A 26 5.66 -5.37 11.32
CA SER A 26 7.06 -5.36 11.74
C SER A 26 7.83 -4.15 11.20
N LEU A 27 7.31 -3.52 10.15
CA LEU A 27 7.98 -2.54 9.30
C LEU A 27 9.22 -3.09 8.57
N GLU A 28 9.38 -4.41 8.54
CA GLU A 28 10.51 -5.08 7.90
C GLU A 28 10.17 -5.44 6.46
N ILE A 29 11.18 -5.35 5.60
CA ILE A 29 11.14 -5.93 4.26
C ILE A 29 11.90 -7.24 4.34
N THR A 30 11.17 -8.34 4.26
CA THR A 30 11.77 -9.67 4.20
C THR A 30 12.34 -9.88 2.81
N VAL A 31 13.60 -10.29 2.72
CA VAL A 31 14.25 -10.72 1.48
C VAL A 31 14.90 -12.07 1.76
N PRO A 32 14.52 -13.16 1.06
CA PRO A 32 15.21 -14.43 1.20
C PRO A 32 16.66 -14.28 0.74
N GLU A 33 17.63 -14.50 1.63
CA GLU A 33 19.06 -14.37 1.28
C GLU A 33 19.47 -15.31 0.14
N GLU A 34 18.79 -16.46 0.03
CA GLU A 34 18.94 -17.45 -1.03
C GLU A 34 18.78 -16.85 -2.43
N ILE A 35 17.99 -15.78 -2.57
CA ILE A 35 17.73 -15.15 -3.87
C ILE A 35 19.01 -14.57 -4.51
N PHE A 36 19.96 -14.11 -3.70
CA PHE A 36 21.22 -13.56 -4.19
C PHE A 36 22.21 -14.65 -4.62
N TRP A 37 22.06 -15.87 -4.11
CA TRP A 37 22.90 -17.01 -4.49
C TRP A 37 22.46 -17.65 -5.81
N ILE A 38 21.19 -17.43 -6.21
CA ILE A 38 20.64 -17.93 -7.49
C ILE A 38 21.02 -17.03 -8.66
N LEU A 39 21.33 -15.75 -8.41
CA LEU A 39 21.83 -14.83 -9.43
C LEU A 39 23.03 -15.43 -10.17
N SER A 40 23.08 -15.24 -11.49
CA SER A 40 24.25 -15.56 -12.31
C SER A 40 25.53 -14.91 -11.78
N ASP A 41 26.70 -15.49 -12.09
CA ASP A 41 28.00 -14.95 -11.65
C ASP A 41 28.20 -13.49 -12.06
N GLU A 42 27.74 -13.11 -13.25
CA GLU A 42 27.80 -11.74 -13.75
C GLU A 42 26.91 -10.80 -12.92
N ALA A 43 25.66 -11.21 -12.66
CA ALA A 43 24.73 -10.46 -11.82
C ALA A 43 25.28 -10.27 -10.39
N ARG A 44 25.82 -11.34 -9.78
CA ARG A 44 26.40 -11.28 -8.44
C ARG A 44 27.57 -10.31 -8.34
N ARG A 45 28.39 -10.17 -9.39
CA ARG A 45 29.52 -9.22 -9.41
C ARG A 45 29.06 -7.77 -9.28
N VAL A 46 27.86 -7.42 -9.76
CA VAL A 46 27.31 -6.04 -9.65
C VAL A 46 27.00 -5.67 -8.20
N ILE A 47 26.46 -6.62 -7.43
CA ILE A 47 26.09 -6.41 -6.02
C ILE A 47 27.22 -6.71 -5.03
N SER A 48 28.26 -7.45 -5.45
CA SER A 48 29.38 -7.86 -4.59
C SER A 48 30.06 -6.71 -3.83
N PRO A 49 30.25 -5.50 -4.41
CA PRO A 49 30.88 -4.39 -3.69
C PRO A 49 30.10 -3.91 -2.45
N PHE A 50 28.83 -4.32 -2.33
CA PHE A 50 27.91 -3.90 -1.28
C PHE A 50 27.60 -5.02 -0.27
N ILE A 51 28.26 -6.16 -0.43
CA ILE A 51 28.18 -7.26 0.53
C ILE A 51 29.19 -6.98 1.65
N GLU A 52 28.67 -6.62 2.83
CA GLU A 52 29.48 -6.40 4.03
C GLU A 52 29.25 -7.58 4.99
N HIS A 53 30.32 -8.22 5.47
CA HIS A 53 30.26 -9.38 6.37
C HIS A 53 29.38 -10.55 5.85
N GLY A 54 29.28 -10.70 4.53
CA GLY A 54 28.48 -11.76 3.89
C GLY A 54 27.01 -11.42 3.69
N VAL A 55 26.57 -10.19 4.03
CA VAL A 55 25.18 -9.74 3.89
C VAL A 55 25.11 -8.54 2.96
N LEU A 56 24.18 -8.56 2.01
CA LEU A 56 23.88 -7.40 1.16
C LEU A 56 22.93 -6.46 1.91
N ASP A 57 23.38 -5.25 2.20
CA ASP A 57 22.48 -4.20 2.70
C ASP A 57 21.77 -3.52 1.52
N LEU A 58 20.61 -4.06 1.14
CA LEU A 58 19.79 -3.53 0.04
C LEU A 58 19.28 -2.11 0.30
N TRP A 59 19.05 -1.76 1.57
CA TRP A 59 18.63 -0.40 1.94
C TRP A 59 19.74 0.59 1.62
N LYS A 60 20.98 0.26 2.03
CA LYS A 60 22.18 1.04 1.71
C LYS A 60 22.49 1.04 0.21
N PHE A 61 22.43 -0.12 -0.46
CA PHE A 61 22.69 -0.30 -1.89
C PHE A 61 21.86 0.63 -2.77
N LEU A 62 20.55 0.72 -2.49
CA LEU A 62 19.66 1.58 -3.26
C LEU A 62 19.74 3.06 -2.84
N ARG A 63 19.91 3.34 -1.55
CA ARG A 63 20.07 4.72 -1.05
C ARG A 63 21.29 5.42 -1.64
N GLU A 64 22.44 4.75 -1.61
CA GLU A 64 23.70 5.31 -2.09
C GLU A 64 23.74 5.40 -3.62
N GLY A 65 22.81 4.70 -4.28
CA GLY A 65 22.65 4.68 -5.72
C GLY A 65 23.81 3.93 -6.33
N TRP A 66 23.76 2.60 -6.32
CA TRP A 66 24.81 1.72 -6.87
C TRP A 66 25.30 2.13 -8.27
N SER A 67 24.43 2.72 -9.11
CA SER A 67 24.77 3.27 -10.43
C SER A 67 25.74 4.46 -10.39
N LYS A 68 25.99 5.05 -9.21
CA LYS A 68 27.00 6.07 -8.94
C LYS A 68 28.37 5.45 -8.60
N HIS A 69 28.42 4.15 -8.29
CA HIS A 69 29.68 3.43 -8.12
C HIS A 69 30.19 3.04 -9.51
N ALA A 70 31.26 3.71 -9.96
CA ALA A 70 31.80 3.57 -11.32
C ALA A 70 32.07 2.10 -11.67
N ASP A 71 32.65 1.33 -10.74
CA ASP A 71 32.97 -0.07 -10.95
C ASP A 71 31.71 -0.94 -11.07
N ALA A 72 30.74 -0.78 -10.16
CA ALA A 72 29.48 -1.54 -10.22
C ALA A 72 28.67 -1.20 -11.49
N LYS A 73 28.64 0.07 -11.88
CA LYS A 73 28.01 0.52 -13.13
C LYS A 73 28.70 -0.08 -14.35
N GLN A 74 30.04 -0.09 -14.37
CA GLN A 74 30.80 -0.67 -15.48
C GLN A 74 30.52 -2.17 -15.61
N ILE A 75 30.57 -2.92 -14.51
CA ILE A 75 30.25 -4.36 -14.48
C ILE A 75 28.82 -4.60 -14.99
N TYR A 76 27.86 -3.78 -14.56
CA TYR A 76 26.47 -3.89 -15.00
C TYR A 76 26.30 -3.65 -16.51
N LEU A 77 27.01 -2.67 -17.07
CA LEU A 77 26.97 -2.41 -18.51
C LEU A 77 27.61 -3.56 -19.32
N GLU A 78 28.60 -4.25 -18.75
CA GLU A 78 29.26 -5.42 -19.35
C GLU A 78 28.47 -6.73 -19.16
N THR A 79 27.53 -6.77 -18.22
CA THR A 79 26.71 -7.96 -17.91
C THR A 79 25.83 -8.34 -19.10
N SER A 80 25.54 -9.63 -19.29
CA SER A 80 24.58 -10.07 -20.31
C SER A 80 23.16 -9.54 -20.07
N ALA A 81 22.29 -9.61 -21.09
CA ALA A 81 20.88 -9.23 -20.95
C ALA A 81 20.17 -10.07 -19.86
N GLN A 82 20.47 -11.37 -19.80
CA GLN A 82 19.98 -12.29 -18.77
C GLN A 82 20.44 -11.86 -17.36
N GLY A 83 21.73 -11.59 -17.16
CA GLY A 83 22.23 -11.16 -15.84
C GLY A 83 21.66 -9.81 -15.39
N ARG A 84 21.46 -8.86 -16.30
CA ARG A 84 20.77 -7.60 -16.00
C ARG A 84 19.30 -7.82 -15.64
N PHE A 85 18.63 -8.70 -16.37
CA PHE A 85 17.24 -9.04 -16.12
C PHE A 85 17.04 -9.68 -14.73
N GLU A 86 17.89 -10.63 -14.35
CA GLU A 86 17.92 -11.22 -13.00
C GLU A 86 18.11 -10.16 -11.90
N LEU A 87 19.05 -9.23 -12.10
CA LEU A 87 19.26 -8.11 -11.19
C LEU A 87 18.02 -7.22 -11.09
N HIS A 88 17.41 -6.87 -12.21
CA HIS A 88 16.19 -6.05 -12.22
C HIS A 88 15.06 -6.73 -11.47
N LEU A 89 14.86 -8.04 -11.61
CA LEU A 89 13.82 -8.76 -10.88
C LEU A 89 13.98 -8.62 -9.36
N VAL A 90 15.17 -8.95 -8.85
CA VAL A 90 15.42 -8.95 -7.40
C VAL A 90 15.40 -7.52 -6.84
N ILE A 91 16.11 -6.61 -7.50
CA ILE A 91 16.24 -5.24 -7.01
C ILE A 91 14.92 -4.47 -7.13
N ALA A 92 14.19 -4.60 -8.25
CA ALA A 92 12.91 -3.92 -8.41
C ALA A 92 11.83 -4.50 -7.49
N ALA A 93 11.87 -5.81 -7.17
CA ALA A 93 10.99 -6.39 -6.14
C ALA A 93 11.26 -5.77 -4.75
N TYR A 94 12.52 -5.67 -4.34
CA TYR A 94 12.84 -4.98 -3.08
C TYR A 94 12.46 -3.49 -3.12
N HIS A 95 12.73 -2.83 -4.25
CA HIS A 95 12.40 -1.43 -4.47
C HIS A 95 10.90 -1.17 -4.35
N HIS A 96 10.07 -2.05 -4.91
CA HIS A 96 8.61 -2.03 -4.77
C HIS A 96 8.19 -2.05 -3.28
N GLU A 97 8.74 -2.98 -2.50
CA GLU A 97 8.45 -3.08 -1.07
C GLU A 97 9.01 -1.89 -0.26
N ALA A 98 10.13 -1.31 -0.68
CA ALA A 98 10.69 -0.10 -0.07
C ALA A 98 9.78 1.12 -0.29
N VAL A 99 9.16 1.25 -1.47
CA VAL A 99 8.15 2.29 -1.73
C VAL A 99 6.98 2.14 -0.77
N HIS A 100 6.46 0.92 -0.58
CA HIS A 100 5.37 0.67 0.40
C HIS A 100 5.75 1.12 1.80
N LYS A 101 6.95 0.75 2.26
CA LYS A 101 7.46 1.14 3.58
C LYS A 101 7.55 2.66 3.73
N ILE A 102 8.16 3.32 2.76
CA ILE A 102 8.36 4.77 2.77
C ILE A 102 7.02 5.49 2.73
N ASP A 103 6.10 5.09 1.85
CA ASP A 103 4.77 5.69 1.76
C ASP A 103 3.97 5.49 3.04
N LEU A 104 4.05 4.32 3.67
CA LEU A 104 3.38 4.07 4.95
C LEU A 104 3.93 4.97 6.06
N LEU A 105 5.24 5.21 6.10
CA LEU A 105 5.87 5.94 7.21
C LEU A 105 5.92 7.46 6.99
N THR A 106 5.76 7.93 5.76
CA THR A 106 5.94 9.35 5.43
C THR A 106 4.67 10.06 5.00
N THR A 107 3.54 9.36 4.83
CA THR A 107 2.31 9.96 4.30
C THR A 107 1.14 10.00 5.29
N PRO A 108 0.17 10.93 5.11
CA PRO A 108 -1.10 10.94 5.83
C PRO A 108 -1.92 9.65 5.76
N LEU A 109 -1.87 8.91 4.64
CA LEU A 109 -2.51 7.60 4.52
C LEU A 109 -1.99 6.63 5.59
N GLY A 110 -0.68 6.62 5.84
CA GLY A 110 -0.07 5.80 6.87
C GLY A 110 -0.51 6.17 8.28
N ALA A 111 -0.64 7.47 8.58
CA ALA A 111 -1.16 7.92 9.87
C ALA A 111 -2.62 7.45 10.08
N SER A 112 -3.40 7.41 8.99
CA SER A 112 -4.76 6.87 8.99
C SER A 112 -4.76 5.36 9.26
N TRP A 113 -3.89 4.61 8.61
CA TRP A 113 -3.71 3.18 8.86
C TRP A 113 -3.33 2.90 10.33
N LEU A 114 -2.39 3.65 10.89
CA LEU A 114 -1.98 3.51 12.30
C LEU A 114 -3.15 3.76 13.26
N CYS A 115 -4.01 4.75 12.98
CA CYS A 115 -5.22 4.98 13.77
C CYS A 115 -6.16 3.79 13.74
N LEU A 116 -6.41 3.21 12.57
CA LEU A 116 -7.29 2.06 12.43
C LEU A 116 -6.79 0.86 13.24
N LEU A 117 -5.47 0.64 13.27
CA LEU A 117 -4.87 -0.42 14.06
C LEU A 117 -4.95 -0.17 15.57
N VAL A 118 -4.70 1.06 16.03
CA VAL A 118 -4.83 1.46 17.43
C VAL A 118 -6.26 1.25 17.94
N ASP A 119 -7.25 1.72 17.17
CA ASP A 119 -8.66 1.59 17.52
C ASP A 119 -9.10 0.12 17.58
N GLU A 120 -8.64 -0.70 16.62
CA GLU A 120 -8.91 -2.13 16.60
C GLU A 120 -8.32 -2.84 17.82
N PHE A 121 -7.05 -2.55 18.16
CA PHE A 121 -6.40 -3.12 19.32
C PHE A 121 -7.11 -2.73 20.63
N ALA A 122 -7.45 -1.45 20.80
CA ALA A 122 -8.15 -0.97 21.99
C ALA A 122 -9.55 -1.59 22.16
N LEU A 123 -10.26 -1.85 21.05
CA LEU A 123 -11.53 -2.58 21.09
C LEU A 123 -11.34 -4.06 21.47
N LEU A 124 -10.29 -4.71 20.96
CA LEU A 124 -9.94 -6.09 21.34
C LEU A 124 -9.58 -6.20 22.82
N GLU A 125 -8.82 -5.27 23.39
CA GLU A 125 -8.48 -5.25 24.82
C GLU A 125 -9.73 -5.19 25.72
N ARG A 126 -10.80 -4.55 25.24
CA ARG A 126 -12.08 -4.47 25.98
C ARG A 126 -12.96 -5.69 25.75
N TYR A 127 -12.98 -6.20 24.53
CA TYR A 127 -13.89 -7.26 24.12
C TYR A 127 -13.43 -8.66 24.57
N ILE A 128 -12.12 -8.96 24.52
CA ILE A 128 -11.56 -10.30 24.85
C ILE A 128 -11.82 -10.72 26.29
N PRO A 129 -11.59 -9.87 27.30
CA PRO A 129 -11.93 -10.18 28.69
C PRO A 129 -13.40 -10.54 28.89
N VAL A 130 -14.32 -9.76 28.31
CA VAL A 130 -15.77 -9.98 28.47
C VAL A 130 -16.22 -11.24 27.75
N ALA A 131 -15.70 -11.49 26.55
CA ALA A 131 -16.04 -12.67 25.76
C ALA A 131 -15.59 -13.97 26.44
N LEU A 132 -14.36 -14.00 26.96
CA LEU A 132 -13.79 -15.15 27.67
C LEU A 132 -14.46 -15.40 29.03
N ALA A 133 -15.03 -14.36 29.66
CA ALA A 133 -15.79 -14.50 30.90
C ALA A 133 -17.24 -14.97 30.69
N HIS A 134 -17.84 -14.69 29.52
CA HIS A 134 -19.27 -14.96 29.26
C HIS A 134 -19.55 -16.43 28.87
N GLN A 135 -18.62 -17.12 28.21
CA GLN A 135 -18.80 -18.51 27.76
C GLN A 135 -17.56 -19.36 28.06
N SER A 136 -17.63 -20.68 27.86
CA SER A 136 -16.41 -21.50 27.88
C SER A 136 -15.40 -20.92 26.88
N ALA A 137 -14.11 -20.92 27.23
CA ALA A 137 -13.11 -20.09 26.57
C ALA A 137 -13.06 -20.23 25.02
N PRO A 138 -13.22 -21.44 24.42
CA PRO A 138 -13.36 -21.59 22.97
C PRO A 138 -14.68 -21.00 22.42
N ALA A 139 -15.81 -21.17 23.11
CA ALA A 139 -17.10 -20.66 22.66
C ALA A 139 -17.16 -19.12 22.72
N GLY A 140 -16.55 -18.50 23.73
CA GLY A 140 -16.46 -17.04 23.86
C GLY A 140 -15.63 -16.40 22.75
N LEU A 141 -14.50 -17.00 22.36
CA LEU A 141 -13.66 -16.52 21.26
C LEU A 141 -14.19 -16.91 19.88
N ALA A 142 -15.00 -17.96 19.77
CA ALA A 142 -15.64 -18.34 18.50
C ALA A 142 -16.54 -17.26 17.92
N ILE A 143 -17.10 -16.40 18.77
CA ILE A 143 -17.89 -15.24 18.36
C ILE A 143 -17.07 -14.33 17.40
N TYR A 144 -15.75 -14.25 17.58
CA TYR A 144 -14.85 -13.41 16.79
C TYR A 144 -14.70 -13.85 15.34
N ARG A 145 -14.95 -15.13 15.04
CA ARG A 145 -14.76 -15.70 13.70
C ARG A 145 -15.94 -15.48 12.77
N HIS A 146 -17.00 -14.83 13.25
CA HIS A 146 -18.25 -14.67 12.49
C HIS A 146 -18.42 -13.33 11.78
N ILE A 147 -17.35 -12.51 11.70
CA ILE A 147 -17.31 -11.31 10.82
C ILE A 147 -17.62 -11.68 9.35
N GLU A 148 -17.57 -12.98 9.02
CA GLU A 148 -17.91 -13.55 7.72
C GLU A 148 -19.43 -13.66 7.42
N ARG A 149 -20.34 -13.52 8.41
CA ARG A 149 -21.78 -13.74 8.20
C ARG A 149 -22.59 -12.53 8.65
N SER A 150 -23.45 -12.04 7.76
CA SER A 150 -24.33 -10.87 7.94
C SER A 150 -25.41 -11.00 9.03
N GLN A 151 -25.31 -12.01 9.90
CA GLN A 151 -26.19 -12.20 11.04
C GLN A 151 -25.33 -12.22 12.31
N LEU A 152 -25.79 -11.51 13.34
CA LEU A 152 -25.29 -11.72 14.69
C LEU A 152 -25.25 -13.23 14.95
N PRO A 153 -24.10 -13.79 15.33
CA PRO A 153 -24.03 -15.17 15.79
C PRO A 153 -25.18 -15.43 16.77
N ALA A 154 -25.91 -16.54 16.62
CA ALA A 154 -26.99 -16.88 17.56
C ALA A 154 -26.52 -16.85 19.04
N ALA A 155 -25.23 -17.14 19.26
CA ALA A 155 -24.57 -17.03 20.55
C ALA A 155 -24.47 -15.58 21.11
N LEU A 156 -24.44 -14.56 20.25
CA LEU A 156 -24.44 -13.14 20.61
C LEU A 156 -25.84 -12.58 20.84
N GLU A 157 -26.88 -13.12 20.19
CA GLU A 157 -28.27 -12.71 20.43
C GLU A 157 -28.68 -12.93 21.89
N THR A 158 -28.14 -13.98 22.52
CA THR A 158 -28.34 -14.31 23.94
C THR A 158 -27.28 -13.74 24.88
N ALA A 159 -26.28 -13.02 24.36
CA ALA A 159 -25.18 -12.48 25.16
C ALA A 159 -25.56 -11.19 25.92
N PRO A 160 -24.80 -10.79 26.95
CA PRO A 160 -24.98 -9.51 27.63
C PRO A 160 -24.91 -8.33 26.65
N VAL A 161 -25.70 -7.29 26.91
CA VAL A 161 -25.75 -6.06 26.09
C VAL A 161 -24.36 -5.43 25.91
N GLU A 162 -23.51 -5.50 26.93
CA GLU A 162 -22.14 -5.02 26.85
C GLU A 162 -21.32 -5.77 25.78
N LEU A 163 -21.42 -7.11 25.73
CA LEU A 163 -20.72 -7.92 24.75
C LEU A 163 -21.23 -7.66 23.34
N GLN A 164 -22.56 -7.52 23.18
CA GLN A 164 -23.17 -7.16 21.90
C GLN A 164 -22.69 -5.79 21.40
N SER A 165 -22.65 -4.79 22.29
CA SER A 165 -22.21 -3.43 21.94
C SER A 165 -20.73 -3.38 21.57
N LEU A 166 -19.88 -4.08 22.32
CA LEU A 166 -18.45 -4.16 22.02
C LEU A 166 -18.20 -4.91 20.70
N TRP A 167 -18.96 -5.98 20.45
CA TRP A 167 -18.89 -6.71 19.19
C TRP A 167 -19.24 -5.82 18.00
N SER A 168 -20.39 -5.13 18.03
CA SER A 168 -20.78 -4.26 16.90
C SER A 168 -19.76 -3.14 16.63
N ALA A 169 -19.09 -2.63 17.66
CA ALA A 169 -18.01 -1.66 17.49
C ALA A 169 -16.76 -2.29 16.87
N LEU A 170 -16.35 -3.47 17.35
CA LEU A 170 -15.20 -4.21 16.83
C LEU A 170 -15.44 -4.68 15.39
N GLU A 171 -16.58 -5.30 15.10
CA GLU A 171 -16.95 -5.75 13.75
C GLU A 171 -16.86 -4.60 12.74
N PHE A 172 -17.44 -3.44 13.08
CA PHE A 172 -17.35 -2.24 12.24
C PHE A 172 -15.89 -1.77 12.05
N GLN A 173 -15.06 -1.84 13.09
CA GLN A 173 -13.63 -1.49 13.00
C GLN A 173 -12.86 -2.47 12.11
N VAL A 174 -13.02 -3.78 12.31
CA VAL A 174 -12.32 -4.82 11.55
C VAL A 174 -12.71 -4.77 10.07
N MET A 175 -14.01 -4.65 9.78
CA MET A 175 -14.50 -4.52 8.40
C MET A 175 -13.92 -3.29 7.70
N ARG A 176 -13.75 -2.18 8.43
CA ARG A 176 -13.11 -0.96 7.93
C ARG A 176 -11.61 -1.15 7.70
N THR A 177 -10.88 -1.77 8.63
CA THR A 177 -9.46 -2.10 8.46
C THR A 177 -9.25 -2.98 7.22
N LEU A 178 -10.11 -3.98 7.00
CA LEU A 178 -10.11 -4.84 5.81
C LEU A 178 -10.50 -4.09 4.53
N ALA A 179 -11.43 -3.13 4.61
CA ALA A 179 -11.85 -2.34 3.45
C ALA A 179 -10.74 -1.38 2.98
N TRP A 180 -9.92 -0.93 3.93
CA TRP A 180 -8.66 -0.24 3.65
C TRP A 180 -7.60 -1.16 3.02
N GLY A 181 -7.77 -2.47 3.19
CA GLY A 181 -6.91 -3.50 2.66
C GLY A 181 -5.91 -4.05 3.67
N ASP A 182 -5.83 -3.55 4.90
CA ASP A 182 -4.88 -3.98 5.96
C ASP A 182 -3.43 -4.26 5.46
N LEU A 183 -3.05 -3.68 4.31
CA LEU A 183 -1.83 -3.98 3.56
C LEU A 183 -1.60 -5.51 3.35
N ARG A 184 -2.71 -6.28 3.33
CA ARG A 184 -2.79 -7.73 3.14
C ARG A 184 -3.91 -8.04 2.14
N GLN A 185 -3.86 -9.21 1.52
CA GLN A 185 -4.73 -9.53 0.38
C GLN A 185 -6.22 -9.79 0.74
N ARG A 186 -6.58 -9.85 2.01
CA ARG A 186 -7.95 -10.21 2.44
C ARG A 186 -8.91 -9.03 2.28
N ARG A 187 -10.12 -9.29 1.77
CA ARG A 187 -11.19 -8.29 1.61
C ARG A 187 -12.25 -8.44 2.71
N PRO A 188 -13.02 -7.37 3.02
CA PRO A 188 -14.23 -7.49 3.83
C PRO A 188 -15.21 -8.45 3.15
N LEU A 189 -15.86 -9.30 3.92
CA LEU A 189 -16.88 -10.22 3.42
C LEU A 189 -18.26 -9.56 3.46
N GLY A 190 -19.14 -9.93 2.52
CA GLY A 190 -20.47 -9.34 2.37
C GLY A 190 -20.62 -8.52 1.09
N LYS A 191 -21.87 -8.12 0.80
CA LYS A 191 -22.18 -7.30 -0.37
C LYS A 191 -21.91 -5.82 -0.08
N PRO A 192 -21.44 -5.05 -1.08
CA PRO A 192 -21.35 -3.61 -0.93
C PRO A 192 -22.72 -3.04 -0.59
N THR A 193 -22.75 -2.00 0.23
CA THR A 193 -23.96 -1.16 0.31
C THR A 193 -23.97 -0.23 -0.91
N PRO A 194 -25.05 -0.19 -1.72
CA PRO A 194 -25.11 0.70 -2.86
C PRO A 194 -25.15 2.18 -2.46
N GLY A 195 -24.45 3.01 -3.22
CA GLY A 195 -24.34 4.45 -3.00
C GLY A 195 -23.31 4.82 -1.94
N TRP A 196 -23.09 6.13 -1.81
CA TRP A 196 -22.40 6.71 -0.64
C TRP A 196 -23.46 7.35 0.24
N GLN A 197 -23.32 7.34 1.57
CA GLN A 197 -24.32 7.95 2.45
C GLN A 197 -24.60 9.42 2.05
N GLY A 198 -25.80 9.69 1.51
CA GLY A 198 -26.22 11.00 1.02
C GLY A 198 -26.27 11.16 -0.52
N LEU A 199 -25.64 10.25 -1.27
CA LEU A 199 -25.75 10.14 -2.74
C LEU A 199 -26.44 8.82 -3.10
N GLY A 200 -27.54 8.90 -3.83
CA GLY A 200 -28.36 7.73 -4.17
C GLY A 200 -27.58 6.65 -4.94
N ALA A 201 -28.03 5.39 -4.80
CA ALA A 201 -27.45 4.20 -5.42
C ALA A 201 -27.38 4.21 -6.96
N THR A 202 -28.01 5.18 -7.63
CA THR A 202 -28.18 5.23 -9.09
C THR A 202 -27.09 6.03 -9.81
N GLN A 203 -26.13 6.62 -9.09
CA GLN A 203 -25.06 7.40 -9.74
C GLN A 203 -24.02 6.46 -10.36
N ALA A 204 -24.10 6.32 -11.68
CA ALA A 204 -23.02 5.77 -12.47
C ALA A 204 -21.90 6.80 -12.59
N TYR A 205 -20.67 6.40 -12.28
CA TYR A 205 -19.49 7.24 -12.42
C TYR A 205 -18.69 6.79 -13.64
N ASN A 206 -18.52 7.68 -14.61
CA ASN A 206 -17.60 7.48 -15.73
C ASN A 206 -16.27 8.14 -15.39
N LEU A 207 -15.24 7.32 -15.17
CA LEU A 207 -13.87 7.81 -15.01
C LEU A 207 -13.27 8.07 -16.39
N LEU A 208 -12.77 9.29 -16.60
CA LEU A 208 -11.93 9.65 -17.76
C LEU A 208 -12.55 9.41 -19.15
N ASN A 209 -13.88 9.42 -19.27
CA ASN A 209 -14.60 9.02 -20.49
C ASN A 209 -14.23 7.60 -20.95
N THR A 210 -13.85 6.72 -20.02
CA THR A 210 -13.62 5.31 -20.32
C THR A 210 -14.97 4.64 -20.62
N ALA A 211 -14.95 3.56 -21.39
CA ALA A 211 -16.15 2.74 -21.62
C ALA A 211 -16.60 2.00 -20.35
N ARG A 212 -15.77 1.96 -19.32
CA ARG A 212 -16.02 1.25 -18.06
C ARG A 212 -16.82 2.13 -17.13
N VAL A 213 -18.01 1.65 -16.75
CA VAL A 213 -18.92 2.35 -15.83
C VAL A 213 -18.76 1.78 -14.44
N PHE A 214 -18.64 2.66 -13.45
CA PHE A 214 -18.53 2.30 -12.04
C PHE A 214 -19.80 2.68 -11.29
N GLU A 215 -20.10 1.89 -10.27
CA GLU A 215 -21.15 2.16 -9.30
C GLU A 215 -20.51 2.66 -7.99
N LEU A 216 -21.15 3.62 -7.35
CA LEU A 216 -20.75 4.09 -6.03
C LEU A 216 -21.17 3.05 -5.00
N VAL A 217 -20.25 2.63 -4.14
CA VAL A 217 -20.54 1.62 -3.09
C VAL A 217 -19.83 1.96 -1.79
N GLU A 218 -20.33 1.41 -0.68
CA GLU A 218 -19.71 1.47 0.64
C GLU A 218 -19.39 0.05 1.12
N TYR A 219 -18.15 -0.16 1.58
CA TYR A 219 -17.69 -1.39 2.21
C TYR A 219 -17.10 -1.09 3.59
N GLY A 220 -17.66 -1.69 4.66
CA GLY A 220 -17.16 -1.47 6.02
C GLY A 220 -17.11 0.01 6.42
N GLY A 221 -18.05 0.83 5.95
CA GLY A 221 -18.04 2.28 6.18
C GLY A 221 -17.07 3.09 5.32
N VAL A 222 -16.39 2.45 4.35
CA VAL A 222 -15.47 3.11 3.41
C VAL A 222 -16.18 3.33 2.08
N ALA A 223 -16.39 4.59 1.71
CA ALA A 223 -16.86 4.96 0.37
C ALA A 223 -15.82 4.57 -0.69
N THR A 224 -16.26 3.88 -1.73
CA THR A 224 -15.43 3.41 -2.84
C THR A 224 -16.29 3.25 -4.10
N ILE A 225 -15.70 2.74 -5.17
CA ILE A 225 -16.39 2.44 -6.42
C ILE A 225 -16.13 0.99 -6.83
N GLN A 226 -17.09 0.45 -7.55
CA GLN A 226 -17.13 -0.92 -8.03
C GLN A 226 -17.40 -0.94 -9.53
N PRO A 227 -16.71 -1.78 -10.33
CA PRO A 227 -17.10 -2.00 -11.72
C PRO A 227 -18.51 -2.59 -11.79
N LYS A 228 -19.37 -2.02 -12.64
CA LYS A 228 -20.79 -2.41 -12.74
C LYS A 228 -21.01 -3.90 -13.05
N ASP A 229 -20.05 -4.53 -13.71
CA ASP A 229 -20.06 -5.92 -14.13
C ASP A 229 -19.43 -6.89 -13.10
N GLN A 230 -18.94 -6.39 -11.96
CA GLN A 230 -18.15 -7.19 -11.01
C GLN A 230 -18.54 -6.92 -9.54
N SER A 231 -19.58 -7.61 -9.06
CA SER A 231 -20.23 -7.38 -7.75
C SER A 231 -19.37 -7.66 -6.50
N GLU A 232 -18.20 -8.30 -6.63
CA GLU A 232 -17.28 -8.58 -5.52
C GLU A 232 -16.00 -7.75 -5.58
N GLN A 233 -15.92 -6.83 -6.53
CA GLN A 233 -14.73 -6.03 -6.79
C GLN A 233 -14.97 -4.56 -6.52
N PHE A 234 -14.08 -3.97 -5.72
CA PHE A 234 -14.08 -2.54 -5.45
C PHE A 234 -12.65 -2.05 -5.33
N ILE A 235 -12.46 -0.74 -5.47
CA ILE A 235 -11.14 -0.13 -5.34
C ILE A 235 -10.80 0.03 -3.86
N ARG A 236 -9.79 -0.69 -3.38
CA ARG A 236 -9.26 -0.46 -2.03
C ARG A 236 -8.30 0.74 -2.03
N PRO A 237 -8.17 1.45 -0.90
CA PRO A 237 -7.06 2.39 -0.70
C PRO A 237 -5.68 1.77 -0.97
N LEU A 238 -5.51 0.47 -0.70
CA LEU A 238 -4.29 -0.29 -1.05
C LEU A 238 -3.90 -0.19 -2.53
N ALA A 239 -4.85 -0.07 -3.46
CA ALA A 239 -4.55 0.06 -4.88
C ALA A 239 -3.72 1.32 -5.21
N ILE A 240 -3.79 2.35 -4.36
CA ILE A 240 -2.98 3.57 -4.48
C ILE A 240 -1.51 3.26 -4.21
N LEU A 241 -1.24 2.51 -3.14
CA LEU A 241 0.12 2.11 -2.76
C LEU A 241 0.74 1.19 -3.81
N GLU A 242 -0.01 0.16 -4.24
CA GLU A 242 0.47 -0.79 -5.26
C GLU A 242 0.76 -0.10 -6.60
N ALA A 243 -0.18 0.72 -7.10
CA ALA A 243 0.03 1.42 -8.36
C ALA A 243 1.25 2.36 -8.31
N LYS A 244 1.49 3.02 -7.18
CA LYS A 244 2.69 3.86 -6.99
C LYS A 244 3.97 3.03 -6.92
N ALA A 245 3.98 1.94 -6.15
CA ALA A 245 5.14 1.07 -6.00
C ALA A 245 5.55 0.42 -7.33
N ILE A 246 4.57 -0.08 -8.10
CA ILE A 246 4.79 -0.58 -9.47
C ILE A 246 5.37 0.53 -10.35
N SER A 247 4.76 1.72 -10.32
CA SER A 247 5.19 2.83 -11.19
C SER A 247 6.62 3.26 -10.88
N ALA A 248 6.98 3.34 -9.61
CA ALA A 248 8.31 3.66 -9.14
C ALA A 248 9.34 2.59 -9.55
N ALA A 249 9.02 1.31 -9.35
CA ALA A 249 9.88 0.21 -9.78
C ALA A 249 10.13 0.22 -11.30
N LEU A 250 9.09 0.46 -12.11
CA LEU A 250 9.23 0.57 -13.57
C LEU A 250 10.02 1.83 -13.98
N LEU A 251 9.78 2.99 -13.34
CA LEU A 251 10.57 4.20 -13.57
C LEU A 251 12.05 4.00 -13.23
N TRP A 252 12.33 3.23 -12.18
CA TRP A 252 13.69 2.88 -11.80
C TRP A 252 14.36 2.01 -12.86
N ILE A 253 13.70 0.96 -13.35
CA ILE A 253 14.24 0.15 -14.47
C ILE A 253 14.48 1.03 -15.69
N LEU A 254 13.53 1.91 -16.04
CA LEU A 254 13.67 2.84 -17.16
C LEU A 254 14.86 3.81 -17.00
N SER A 255 15.23 4.17 -15.77
CA SER A 255 16.29 5.14 -15.51
C SER A 255 17.69 4.53 -15.48
N VAL A 256 17.80 3.23 -15.14
CA VAL A 256 19.11 2.56 -15.00
C VAL A 256 19.45 1.63 -16.17
N SER A 257 18.46 1.10 -16.89
CA SER A 257 18.70 0.11 -17.95
C SER A 257 19.27 0.72 -19.23
N PRO A 258 20.28 0.08 -19.87
CA PRO A 258 20.76 0.46 -21.20
C PRO A 258 19.77 0.09 -22.32
N ASP A 259 18.88 -0.90 -22.11
CA ASP A 259 17.77 -1.22 -22.99
C ASP A 259 16.43 -1.23 -22.22
N PRO A 260 15.96 -0.03 -21.84
CA PRO A 260 14.89 0.10 -20.86
C PRO A 260 13.54 -0.43 -21.33
N GLY A 261 13.30 -0.51 -22.65
CA GLY A 261 12.04 -1.05 -23.19
C GLY A 261 11.95 -2.57 -23.01
N THR A 262 12.97 -3.30 -23.46
CA THR A 262 13.00 -4.76 -23.36
C THR A 262 12.93 -5.23 -21.90
N ASP A 263 13.71 -4.60 -21.02
CA ASP A 263 13.78 -4.97 -19.61
C ASP A 263 12.46 -4.70 -18.87
N VAL A 264 11.81 -3.56 -19.13
CA VAL A 264 10.49 -3.25 -18.55
C VAL A 264 9.44 -4.24 -19.04
N ALA A 265 9.41 -4.55 -20.34
CA ALA A 265 8.44 -5.50 -20.87
C ALA A 265 8.64 -6.91 -20.30
N ALA A 266 9.89 -7.37 -20.15
CA ALA A 266 10.19 -8.66 -19.57
C ALA A 266 9.79 -8.72 -18.08
N TYR A 267 10.17 -7.71 -17.29
CA TYR A 267 9.81 -7.60 -15.88
C TYR A 267 8.29 -7.56 -15.70
N TRP A 268 7.60 -6.73 -16.48
CA TRP A 268 6.15 -6.60 -16.45
C TRP A 268 5.44 -7.90 -16.80
N ARG A 269 5.89 -8.58 -17.87
CA ARG A 269 5.30 -9.83 -18.33
C ARG A 269 5.29 -10.87 -17.20
N LEU A 270 6.44 -11.08 -16.59
CA LEU A 270 6.65 -12.19 -15.66
C LEU A 270 6.02 -11.97 -14.28
N LEU A 271 6.09 -10.75 -13.74
CA LEU A 271 5.55 -10.49 -12.39
C LEU A 271 4.07 -10.12 -12.39
N TYR A 272 3.55 -9.57 -13.49
CA TYR A 272 2.21 -9.00 -13.51
C TYR A 272 1.32 -9.57 -14.62
N SER A 273 1.76 -9.53 -15.88
CA SER A 273 0.91 -9.96 -17.01
C SER A 273 0.57 -11.45 -16.94
N ASP A 274 1.56 -12.31 -16.75
CA ASP A 274 1.38 -13.77 -16.71
C ASP A 274 0.66 -14.21 -15.41
N GLN A 275 0.79 -13.41 -14.35
CA GLN A 275 0.14 -13.60 -13.05
C GLN A 275 -1.20 -12.87 -12.93
N ARG A 276 -1.71 -12.26 -14.00
CA ARG A 276 -2.90 -11.38 -13.92
C ARG A 276 -4.14 -12.08 -13.37
N SER A 277 -4.26 -13.39 -13.57
CA SER A 277 -5.36 -14.20 -13.04
C SER A 277 -5.25 -14.53 -11.55
N SER A 278 -4.03 -14.53 -10.99
CA SER A 278 -3.75 -14.76 -9.57
C SER A 278 -3.69 -13.46 -8.77
N LEU A 279 -3.47 -12.33 -9.43
CA LEU A 279 -3.48 -10.99 -8.84
C LEU A 279 -4.89 -10.41 -8.72
N HIS A 280 -5.10 -9.54 -7.74
CA HIS A 280 -6.41 -8.89 -7.57
C HIS A 280 -6.66 -7.84 -8.66
N HIS A 281 -7.91 -7.72 -9.10
CA HIS A 281 -8.27 -6.79 -10.17
C HIS A 281 -8.10 -5.30 -9.83
N ASP A 282 -8.11 -4.91 -8.55
CA ASP A 282 -7.86 -3.52 -8.15
C ASP A 282 -6.38 -3.13 -8.27
N TYR A 283 -5.49 -4.12 -8.40
CA TYR A 283 -4.04 -3.94 -8.57
C TYR A 283 -3.70 -3.19 -9.87
N PHE A 284 -4.39 -3.52 -10.96
CA PHE A 284 -4.17 -2.91 -12.28
C PHE A 284 -5.06 -1.70 -12.53
N PHE A 285 -6.02 -1.44 -11.65
CA PHE A 285 -7.08 -0.48 -11.89
C PHE A 285 -6.55 0.91 -12.27
N VAL A 286 -5.65 1.46 -11.45
CA VAL A 286 -5.11 2.81 -11.64
C VAL A 286 -4.32 2.88 -12.94
N LEU A 287 -3.43 1.92 -13.18
CA LEU A 287 -2.56 1.86 -14.34
C LEU A 287 -3.35 1.67 -15.65
N ASP A 288 -4.32 0.76 -15.66
CA ASP A 288 -5.20 0.55 -16.82
C ASP A 288 -6.03 1.79 -17.12
N THR A 289 -6.56 2.45 -16.08
CA THR A 289 -7.38 3.67 -16.24
C THR A 289 -6.56 4.81 -16.85
N ILE A 290 -5.31 4.98 -16.41
CA ILE A 290 -4.41 5.97 -17.00
C ILE A 290 -4.00 5.54 -18.42
N ALA A 291 -3.67 4.27 -18.67
CA ALA A 291 -3.31 3.79 -20.01
C ALA A 291 -4.43 4.06 -21.05
N VAL A 292 -5.69 3.84 -20.66
CA VAL A 292 -6.86 4.15 -21.50
C VAL A 292 -6.94 5.62 -21.86
N TYR A 293 -6.64 6.51 -20.91
CA TYR A 293 -6.60 7.95 -21.19
C TYR A 293 -5.57 8.30 -22.28
N PHE A 294 -4.44 7.61 -22.30
CA PHE A 294 -3.40 7.75 -23.31
C PHE A 294 -3.69 6.98 -24.62
N GLY A 295 -4.94 6.53 -24.82
CA GLY A 295 -5.39 5.89 -26.05
C GLY A 295 -4.94 4.43 -26.19
N ARG A 296 -4.67 3.75 -25.09
CA ARG A 296 -4.35 2.31 -25.05
C ARG A 296 -5.55 1.50 -24.55
N ARG A 297 -5.52 0.18 -24.76
CA ARG A 297 -6.60 -0.68 -24.28
C ARG A 297 -6.54 -0.89 -22.76
N ASP A 298 -5.33 -1.14 -22.27
CA ASP A 298 -4.97 -1.42 -20.89
C ASP A 298 -3.47 -1.14 -20.72
N PHE A 299 -2.93 -1.31 -19.51
CA PHE A 299 -1.52 -1.06 -19.26
C PHE A 299 -0.61 -2.10 -19.92
N ASP A 300 -1.05 -3.36 -20.07
CA ASP A 300 -0.33 -4.40 -20.82
C ASP A 300 -0.10 -3.96 -22.28
N ASP A 301 -1.15 -3.46 -22.95
CA ASP A 301 -1.10 -2.95 -24.32
C ASP A 301 -0.16 -1.75 -24.44
N LEU A 302 -0.13 -0.87 -23.44
CA LEU A 302 0.82 0.25 -23.40
C LEU A 302 2.26 -0.27 -23.35
N ILE A 303 2.59 -1.13 -22.38
CA ILE A 303 3.94 -1.66 -22.17
C ILE A 303 4.42 -2.39 -23.43
N PHE A 304 3.64 -3.35 -23.92
CA PHE A 304 4.09 -4.19 -25.03
C PHE A 304 4.17 -3.45 -26.37
N LYS A 305 3.40 -2.37 -26.57
CA LYS A 305 3.58 -1.48 -27.72
C LYS A 305 4.75 -0.53 -27.53
N ALA A 306 4.92 0.04 -26.33
CA ALA A 306 6.03 0.94 -25.97
C ALA A 306 7.40 0.29 -26.14
N CYS A 307 7.47 -1.03 -25.98
CA CYS A 307 8.71 -1.80 -25.97
C CYS A 307 9.00 -2.54 -27.29
N VAL A 308 8.36 -2.17 -28.41
CA VAL A 308 8.69 -2.70 -29.74
C VAL A 308 9.98 -2.04 -30.26
N PRO A 309 10.94 -2.78 -30.88
CA PRO A 309 12.19 -2.21 -31.38
C PRO A 309 12.01 -1.06 -32.39
N GLU A 310 10.92 -1.05 -33.16
CA GLU A 310 10.59 0.01 -34.12
C GLU A 310 9.82 1.19 -33.50
N ALA A 311 9.46 1.12 -32.22
CA ALA A 311 8.85 2.22 -31.52
C ALA A 311 9.90 3.35 -31.35
N GLY A 312 9.73 4.45 -32.07
CA GLY A 312 10.58 5.63 -31.93
C GLY A 312 10.59 6.17 -30.50
N SER A 313 11.53 7.09 -30.20
CA SER A 313 11.71 7.73 -28.88
C SER A 313 10.41 8.18 -28.21
N ASN A 314 9.46 8.66 -29.00
CA ASN A 314 8.12 9.12 -28.61
C ASN A 314 7.33 8.11 -27.74
N LEU A 315 7.50 6.79 -27.95
CA LEU A 315 6.71 5.79 -27.23
C LEU A 315 7.30 5.41 -25.86
N LYS A 316 8.63 5.48 -25.71
CA LYS A 316 9.32 5.38 -24.40
C LYS A 316 9.01 6.60 -23.54
N ASP A 317 8.98 7.78 -24.14
CA ASP A 317 8.54 9.01 -23.48
C ASP A 317 7.08 8.91 -23.05
N GLN A 318 6.21 8.29 -23.85
CA GLN A 318 4.82 8.03 -23.47
C GLN A 318 4.71 7.11 -22.24
N LEU A 319 5.47 6.00 -22.20
CA LEU A 319 5.49 5.11 -21.04
C LEU A 319 5.98 5.85 -19.79
N ARG A 320 7.09 6.58 -19.89
CA ARG A 320 7.60 7.41 -18.79
C ARG A 320 6.54 8.39 -18.31
N GLN A 321 5.87 9.10 -19.20
CA GLN A 321 4.81 10.04 -18.83
C GLN A 321 3.64 9.36 -18.11
N VAL A 322 3.19 8.19 -18.58
CA VAL A 322 2.13 7.44 -17.91
C VAL A 322 2.53 7.06 -16.49
N LEU A 323 3.77 6.62 -16.28
CA LEU A 323 4.28 6.27 -14.96
C LEU A 323 4.40 7.50 -14.04
N LEU A 324 4.85 8.64 -14.56
CA LEU A 324 4.89 9.91 -13.80
C LEU A 324 3.48 10.38 -13.41
N VAL A 325 2.51 10.23 -14.32
CA VAL A 325 1.09 10.52 -14.04
C VAL A 325 0.56 9.63 -12.93
N ALA A 326 0.83 8.32 -13.01
CA ALA A 326 0.42 7.36 -11.99
C ALA A 326 1.02 7.69 -10.63
N THR A 327 2.34 7.96 -10.58
CA THR A 327 3.03 8.37 -9.35
C THR A 327 2.46 9.65 -8.77
N GLY A 328 2.24 10.70 -9.58
CA GLY A 328 1.69 11.98 -9.12
C GLY A 328 0.26 11.88 -8.60
N ILE A 329 -0.61 11.15 -9.29
CA ILE A 329 -2.00 10.90 -8.87
C ILE A 329 -2.03 10.09 -7.57
N CYS A 330 -1.24 9.02 -7.48
CA CYS A 330 -1.21 8.18 -6.29
C CYS A 330 -0.65 8.96 -5.12
N TRP A 331 0.44 9.72 -5.30
CA TRP A 331 0.99 10.59 -4.28
C TRP A 331 -0.03 11.60 -3.75
N TYR A 332 -0.76 12.28 -4.65
CA TYR A 332 -1.85 13.16 -4.25
C TYR A 332 -2.91 12.42 -3.42
N ALA A 333 -3.28 11.19 -3.79
CA ALA A 333 -4.24 10.38 -3.05
C ALA A 333 -3.72 9.88 -1.69
N LEU A 334 -2.41 9.66 -1.53
CA LEU A 334 -1.77 9.31 -0.26
C LEU A 334 -1.85 10.44 0.78
N HIS A 335 -2.12 11.67 0.35
CA HIS A 335 -2.35 12.81 1.25
C HIS A 335 -3.78 12.85 1.76
N THR A 336 -4.37 11.71 2.09
CA THR A 336 -5.70 11.69 2.68
C THR A 336 -5.61 11.83 4.20
N PRO A 337 -6.36 12.74 4.82
CA PRO A 337 -6.26 12.99 6.25
C PRO A 337 -6.88 11.85 7.08
N PRO A 338 -6.38 11.60 8.30
CA PRO A 338 -6.96 10.60 9.18
C PRO A 338 -8.37 11.00 9.66
N MET A 339 -9.25 10.00 9.63
CA MET A 339 -10.61 10.04 10.14
C MET A 339 -10.65 9.43 11.54
N ARG A 340 -11.21 10.15 12.52
CA ARG A 340 -11.32 9.70 13.91
C ARG A 340 -12.76 9.50 14.38
N ASP A 341 -13.70 10.30 13.90
CA ASP A 341 -15.11 10.16 14.28
C ASP A 341 -15.87 9.33 13.23
N LYS A 342 -16.80 8.48 13.69
CA LYS A 342 -17.81 7.81 12.86
C LYS A 342 -18.52 8.76 11.88
N ARG A 343 -18.68 10.03 12.26
CA ARG A 343 -19.28 11.08 11.43
C ARG A 343 -18.38 11.55 10.29
N GLU A 344 -17.07 11.51 10.49
CA GLU A 344 -16.07 11.95 9.52
C GLU A 344 -15.95 11.01 8.32
N PHE A 345 -16.24 9.71 8.49
CA PHE A 345 -16.25 8.76 7.37
C PHE A 345 -17.27 9.09 6.27
N ARG A 346 -18.23 9.97 6.57
CA ARG A 346 -19.22 10.47 5.60
C ARG A 346 -18.70 11.64 4.77
N LEU A 347 -17.53 12.20 5.11
CA LEU A 347 -16.98 13.37 4.44
C LEU A 347 -16.12 12.94 3.25
N PHE A 348 -16.55 13.29 2.04
CA PHE A 348 -15.82 12.99 0.80
C PHE A 348 -14.38 13.53 0.81
N GLY A 349 -14.17 14.69 1.43
CA GLY A 349 -12.85 15.31 1.62
C GLY A 349 -11.85 14.51 2.46
N LEU A 350 -12.28 13.44 3.13
CA LEU A 350 -11.45 12.60 4.00
C LEU A 350 -11.25 11.17 3.46
N ASN A 351 -11.72 10.87 2.24
CA ASN A 351 -11.67 9.51 1.70
C ASN A 351 -10.59 9.37 0.60
N PRO A 352 -9.70 8.35 0.69
CA PRO A 352 -8.58 8.22 -0.23
C PRO A 352 -8.98 7.76 -1.63
N VAL A 353 -10.06 6.99 -1.76
CA VAL A 353 -10.60 6.59 -3.08
C VAL A 353 -11.22 7.80 -3.78
N ILE A 354 -11.87 8.70 -3.05
CA ILE A 354 -12.37 9.97 -3.62
C ILE A 354 -11.20 10.82 -4.12
N ARG A 355 -10.16 10.99 -3.30
CA ARG A 355 -8.96 11.75 -3.68
C ARG A 355 -8.28 11.14 -4.91
N LEU A 356 -8.21 9.81 -5.00
CA LEU A 356 -7.78 9.08 -6.20
C LEU A 356 -8.67 9.38 -7.42
N ILE A 357 -9.99 9.36 -7.28
CA ILE A 357 -10.94 9.65 -8.38
C ILE A 357 -10.75 11.09 -8.90
N VAL A 358 -10.51 12.06 -8.01
CA VAL A 358 -10.18 13.44 -8.40
C VAL A 358 -8.88 13.46 -9.19
N GLY A 359 -7.82 12.82 -8.67
CA GLY A 359 -6.54 12.77 -9.36
C GLY A 359 -6.61 12.09 -10.73
N LEU A 360 -7.33 10.96 -10.82
CA LEU A 360 -7.59 10.27 -12.09
C LEU A 360 -8.34 11.15 -13.07
N ARG A 361 -9.32 11.94 -12.62
CA ARG A 361 -10.08 12.84 -13.50
C ARG A 361 -9.26 14.04 -13.98
N ASP A 362 -8.61 14.73 -13.06
CA ASP A 362 -8.03 16.06 -13.29
C ASP A 362 -6.56 15.98 -13.73
N GLY A 363 -5.78 15.02 -13.22
CA GLY A 363 -4.34 14.91 -13.46
C GLY A 363 -3.99 14.77 -14.95
N PRO A 364 -4.59 13.82 -15.68
CA PRO A 364 -4.29 13.66 -17.09
C PRO A 364 -4.73 14.88 -17.92
N GLN A 365 -5.85 15.54 -17.56
CA GLN A 365 -6.32 16.76 -18.23
C GLN A 365 -5.34 17.90 -18.03
N TRP A 366 -4.86 18.07 -16.80
CA TRP A 366 -3.85 19.06 -16.46
C TRP A 366 -2.56 18.84 -17.26
N LEU A 367 -2.10 17.59 -17.40
CA LEU A 367 -0.93 17.28 -18.23
C LEU A 367 -1.12 17.70 -19.70
N ARG A 368 -2.28 17.41 -20.30
CA ARG A 368 -2.57 17.86 -21.69
C ARG A 368 -2.45 19.37 -21.83
N GLN A 369 -2.94 20.13 -20.86
CA GLN A 369 -2.86 21.59 -20.88
C GLN A 369 -1.41 22.08 -20.80
N GLN A 370 -0.58 21.47 -19.96
CA GLN A 370 0.85 21.82 -19.86
C GLN A 370 1.62 21.49 -21.14
N MET A 371 1.36 20.31 -21.74
CA MET A 371 1.98 19.92 -23.00
C MET A 371 1.60 20.85 -24.16
N GLN A 372 0.34 21.31 -24.21
CA GLN A 372 -0.12 22.27 -25.23
C GLN A 372 0.45 23.67 -25.02
N ALA A 373 0.82 24.03 -23.80
CA ALA A 373 1.42 25.31 -23.46
C ALA A 373 2.95 25.36 -23.71
N GLU A 374 3.53 24.32 -24.33
CA GLU A 374 4.98 24.16 -24.54
C GLU A 374 5.83 24.30 -23.26
N ALA A 375 5.24 24.06 -22.08
CA ALA A 375 5.87 24.28 -20.79
C ALA A 375 7.01 23.29 -20.43
N GLY A 376 7.40 22.41 -21.36
CA GLY A 376 8.43 21.37 -21.14
C GLY A 376 7.92 20.13 -20.39
N PRO A 377 8.81 19.15 -20.12
CA PRO A 377 8.46 17.94 -19.39
C PRO A 377 8.02 18.27 -17.97
N THR A 378 6.88 17.71 -17.58
CA THR A 378 6.23 18.02 -16.31
C THR A 378 6.57 16.97 -15.26
N SER A 379 7.01 17.41 -14.07
CA SER A 379 7.29 16.49 -12.97
C SER A 379 6.00 15.95 -12.33
N SER A 380 6.07 14.76 -11.72
CA SER A 380 4.98 14.18 -10.92
C SER A 380 4.49 15.19 -9.85
N ALA A 381 5.43 16.00 -9.40
CA ALA A 381 5.30 16.96 -8.33
C ALA A 381 4.52 18.22 -8.71
N GLN A 382 4.78 18.75 -9.90
CA GLN A 382 3.98 19.83 -10.48
C GLN A 382 2.55 19.35 -10.75
N MET A 383 2.38 18.09 -11.15
CA MET A 383 1.06 17.51 -11.40
C MET A 383 0.21 17.41 -10.13
N ALA A 384 0.76 16.86 -9.05
CA ALA A 384 0.04 16.78 -7.78
C ALA A 384 -0.44 18.16 -7.29
N THR A 385 0.41 19.18 -7.45
CA THR A 385 0.08 20.59 -7.12
C THR A 385 -1.05 21.12 -8.03
N GLY A 386 -0.99 20.82 -9.33
CA GLY A 386 -2.02 21.20 -10.29
C GLY A 386 -3.39 20.57 -10.00
N ILE A 387 -3.41 19.29 -9.60
CA ILE A 387 -4.63 18.58 -9.19
C ILE A 387 -5.23 19.23 -7.93
N GLU A 388 -4.39 19.51 -6.92
CA GLU A 388 -4.83 20.13 -5.67
C GLU A 388 -5.49 21.49 -5.87
N GLN A 389 -4.93 22.31 -6.77
CA GLN A 389 -5.46 23.63 -7.12
C GLN A 389 -6.66 23.57 -8.08
N GLY A 390 -7.02 22.38 -8.54
CA GLY A 390 -8.08 22.14 -9.50
C GLY A 390 -9.49 22.37 -8.94
N GLN A 391 -10.43 22.64 -9.84
CA GLN A 391 -11.84 22.89 -9.49
C GLN A 391 -12.49 21.66 -8.84
N SER A 392 -12.18 20.44 -9.28
CA SER A 392 -12.79 19.23 -8.71
C SER A 392 -12.38 19.02 -7.25
N ALA A 393 -11.11 19.25 -6.92
CA ALA A 393 -10.61 19.17 -5.54
C ALA A 393 -11.34 20.15 -4.62
N PHE A 394 -11.51 21.40 -5.06
CA PHE A 394 -12.28 22.41 -4.35
C PHE A 394 -13.76 22.02 -4.18
N LEU A 395 -14.43 21.58 -5.24
CA LEU A 395 -15.85 21.22 -5.22
C LEU A 395 -16.15 20.02 -4.30
N LEU A 396 -15.23 19.07 -4.22
CA LEU A 396 -15.33 17.91 -3.32
C LEU A 396 -14.78 18.18 -1.92
N GLN A 397 -14.49 19.46 -1.62
CA GLN A 397 -14.02 19.92 -0.31
C GLN A 397 -12.80 19.11 0.18
N GLN A 398 -11.90 18.77 -0.75
CA GLN A 398 -10.65 18.10 -0.39
C GLN A 398 -9.79 19.07 0.41
N TYR A 399 -9.29 18.59 1.54
CA TYR A 399 -8.35 19.37 2.34
C TYR A 399 -7.06 19.57 1.54
N PRO A 400 -6.51 20.80 1.54
CA PRO A 400 -5.15 21.02 1.08
C PRO A 400 -4.20 20.04 1.76
N VAL A 401 -3.14 19.65 1.06
CA VAL A 401 -2.10 18.74 1.52
C VAL A 401 -1.47 19.26 2.80
N SER A 402 -1.21 20.57 2.89
CA SER A 402 -0.66 21.21 4.09
C SER A 402 -1.56 21.04 5.32
N GLU A 403 -2.87 21.24 5.16
CA GLU A 403 -3.84 21.04 6.24
C GLU A 403 -3.99 19.57 6.62
N THR A 404 -3.98 18.69 5.62
CA THR A 404 -4.00 17.24 5.80
C THR A 404 -2.83 16.80 6.68
N ILE A 405 -1.62 17.28 6.40
CA ILE A 405 -0.42 16.96 7.18
C ILE A 405 -0.53 17.49 8.60
N ALA A 406 -0.93 18.76 8.78
CA ALA A 406 -1.12 19.33 10.10
C ALA A 406 -2.13 18.52 10.94
N ARG A 407 -3.20 18.03 10.30
CA ARG A 407 -4.17 17.13 10.93
C ARG A 407 -3.55 15.77 11.27
N SER A 408 -2.80 15.16 10.36
CA SER A 408 -2.12 13.89 10.58
C SER A 408 -1.13 13.95 11.75
N ARG A 409 -0.36 15.03 11.86
CA ARG A 409 0.53 15.25 13.01
C ARG A 409 -0.22 15.27 14.33
N ARG A 410 -1.27 16.11 14.44
CA ARG A 410 -2.11 16.19 15.64
C ARG A 410 -2.66 14.82 16.02
N VAL A 411 -3.04 14.03 15.02
CA VAL A 411 -3.54 12.68 15.22
C VAL A 411 -2.44 11.72 15.72
N LEU A 412 -1.22 11.79 15.19
CA LEU A 412 -0.09 10.98 15.67
C LEU A 412 0.34 11.38 17.08
N GLU A 413 0.40 12.68 17.40
CA GLU A 413 0.60 13.20 18.75
C GLU A 413 -0.47 12.65 19.70
N GLN A 414 -1.73 12.62 19.24
CA GLN A 414 -2.81 12.00 19.99
C GLN A 414 -2.69 10.48 20.06
N ILE A 415 -2.09 9.74 19.11
CA ILE A 415 -1.81 8.30 19.27
C ILE A 415 -0.80 8.09 20.39
N ALA A 416 0.26 8.91 20.42
CA ALA A 416 1.25 8.87 21.48
C ALA A 416 0.62 9.06 22.87
N GLY A 417 -0.43 9.89 22.99
CA GLY A 417 -1.22 10.09 24.22
C GLY A 417 -2.37 9.09 24.45
N LEU A 418 -3.15 8.71 23.44
CA LEU A 418 -4.26 7.74 23.54
C LEU A 418 -3.76 6.34 23.87
N SER A 419 -2.58 5.99 23.38
CA SER A 419 -1.91 4.76 23.77
C SER A 419 -1.62 4.73 25.28
N GLU A 420 -1.41 5.87 25.95
CA GLU A 420 -1.29 5.94 27.42
C GLU A 420 -2.60 5.72 28.16
N MET A 421 -3.71 6.20 27.59
CA MET A 421 -5.02 6.21 28.26
C MET A 421 -5.87 4.96 27.99
N SER A 422 -5.70 4.33 26.82
CA SER A 422 -6.64 3.30 26.32
C SER A 422 -6.00 1.93 26.10
N ILE A 423 -4.67 1.84 25.96
CA ILE A 423 -3.95 0.59 25.74
C ILE A 423 -3.22 0.17 27.02
N ARG A 424 -3.63 -0.95 27.60
CA ARG A 424 -3.07 -1.49 28.85
C ARG A 424 -1.79 -2.27 28.60
N HIS A 425 -1.67 -2.95 27.46
CA HIS A 425 -0.49 -3.76 27.14
C HIS A 425 0.75 -2.87 26.86
N ASN A 426 1.66 -2.79 27.84
CA ASN A 426 2.81 -1.86 27.82
C ASN A 426 3.65 -1.95 26.54
N SER A 427 4.02 -3.16 26.10
CA SER A 427 4.87 -3.33 24.91
C SER A 427 4.16 -2.90 23.62
N THR A 428 2.85 -3.15 23.52
CA THR A 428 2.06 -2.77 22.34
C THR A 428 1.87 -1.26 22.30
N ARG A 429 1.58 -0.65 23.45
CA ARG A 429 1.57 0.81 23.61
C ARG A 429 2.90 1.42 23.19
N SER A 430 4.03 0.87 23.68
CA SER A 430 5.36 1.34 23.31
C SER A 430 5.63 1.18 21.81
N TRP A 431 5.14 0.11 21.17
CA TRP A 431 5.26 -0.06 19.72
C TRP A 431 4.48 1.02 18.96
N PHE A 432 3.20 1.24 19.26
CA PHE A 432 2.39 2.28 18.60
C PHE A 432 3.01 3.67 18.77
N ARG A 433 3.53 3.98 19.97
CA ARG A 433 4.27 5.22 20.22
C ARG A 433 5.50 5.32 19.33
N ARG A 434 6.34 4.29 19.28
CA ARG A 434 7.56 4.31 18.45
C ARG A 434 7.24 4.53 16.97
N VAL A 435 6.20 3.87 16.44
CA VAL A 435 5.78 4.11 15.06
C VAL A 435 5.32 5.56 14.87
N ALA A 436 4.51 6.10 15.79
CA ALA A 436 4.10 7.50 15.72
C ALA A 436 5.30 8.46 15.79
N ASP A 437 6.26 8.20 16.68
CA ASP A 437 7.49 8.99 16.84
C ASP A 437 8.38 8.93 15.58
N LEU A 438 8.37 7.82 14.84
CA LEU A 438 9.06 7.71 13.54
C LEU A 438 8.37 8.52 12.44
N MET A 439 7.04 8.51 12.42
CA MET A 439 6.24 9.22 11.41
C MET A 439 6.19 10.74 11.64
N LEU A 440 6.23 11.18 12.90
CA LEU A 440 6.05 12.59 13.28
C LEU A 440 7.07 13.53 12.61
N PRO A 441 8.38 13.26 12.61
CA PRO A 441 9.35 14.09 11.90
C PRO A 441 9.02 14.17 10.40
N GLN A 442 8.65 13.06 9.77
CA GLN A 442 8.39 13.00 8.33
C GLN A 442 7.24 13.93 7.88
N LEU A 443 6.33 14.24 8.80
CA LEU A 443 5.17 15.10 8.58
C LEU A 443 5.37 16.54 9.09
N GLU A 444 6.59 17.02 9.34
CA GLU A 444 6.83 18.40 9.81
C GLU A 444 6.43 19.48 8.79
N PRO A 445 5.73 20.57 9.23
CA PRO A 445 5.45 21.71 8.36
C PRO A 445 6.75 22.35 7.86
N ARG A 446 6.75 22.83 6.62
CA ARG A 446 7.89 23.53 6.02
C ARG A 446 7.42 24.84 5.40
N ASP A 447 8.28 25.85 5.42
CA ASP A 447 8.08 27.06 4.63
C ASP A 447 7.97 26.63 3.15
N HIS A 448 6.84 26.97 2.51
CA HIS A 448 6.50 26.59 1.12
C HIS A 448 6.27 25.10 0.86
N TYR A 449 5.60 24.37 1.76
CA TYR A 449 5.25 22.96 1.56
C TYR A 449 4.37 22.73 0.31
N ASN A 450 5.00 22.62 -0.86
CA ASN A 450 4.55 21.81 -1.98
C ASN A 450 5.07 20.41 -1.67
N SER A 451 4.20 19.42 -1.49
CA SER A 451 4.56 18.05 -1.12
C SER A 451 5.35 17.34 -2.22
N LEU A 452 6.57 17.77 -2.56
CA LEU A 452 7.44 17.15 -3.59
C LEU A 452 8.31 16.03 -3.00
N ILE A 453 8.47 16.01 -1.68
CA ILE A 453 8.87 14.83 -0.90
C ILE A 453 7.99 13.68 -1.40
N GLY A 454 8.51 12.47 -1.60
CA GLY A 454 7.70 11.35 -2.10
C GLY A 454 7.59 11.12 -3.61
N MET A 455 8.03 12.08 -4.44
CA MET A 455 7.79 12.05 -5.89
C MET A 455 9.08 12.14 -6.71
N PRO A 456 9.84 11.04 -6.80
CA PRO A 456 11.02 10.97 -7.61
C PRO A 456 10.61 10.66 -9.06
N ASP A 457 10.99 11.52 -10.01
CA ASP A 457 10.68 11.30 -11.44
C ASP A 457 11.52 10.16 -12.07
N ASP A 458 12.51 9.65 -11.34
CA ASP A 458 13.36 8.51 -11.72
C ASP A 458 12.97 7.20 -11.02
N GLY A 459 11.92 7.24 -10.19
CA GLY A 459 11.42 6.10 -9.42
C GLY A 459 12.15 5.87 -8.10
N ASN A 460 13.27 6.55 -7.79
CA ASN A 460 14.07 6.26 -6.60
C ASN A 460 13.38 6.67 -5.28
N PRO A 461 12.92 5.74 -4.42
CA PRO A 461 12.16 6.09 -3.24
C PRO A 461 13.05 6.71 -2.16
N TRP A 462 14.37 6.60 -2.19
CA TRP A 462 15.23 7.30 -1.22
C TRP A 462 15.40 8.77 -1.54
N ALA A 463 15.34 9.15 -2.83
CA ALA A 463 15.32 10.56 -3.24
C ALA A 463 14.07 11.29 -2.70
N THR A 464 13.11 10.54 -2.16
CA THR A 464 11.91 11.08 -1.54
C THR A 464 12.06 11.49 -0.09
N LEU A 465 13.13 11.05 0.58
CA LEU A 465 13.34 11.32 2.00
C LEU A 465 14.00 12.68 2.20
N ARG A 466 13.80 13.28 3.38
CA ARG A 466 14.22 14.66 3.60
C ARG A 466 15.73 14.78 3.79
N SER A 467 16.34 13.74 4.34
CA SER A 467 17.78 13.65 4.55
C SER A 467 18.23 12.19 4.68
N ASN A 468 19.54 11.98 4.75
CA ASN A 468 20.09 10.66 5.04
C ASN A 468 19.76 10.20 6.45
N GLU A 469 19.67 11.13 7.42
CA GLU A 469 19.26 10.83 8.79
C GLU A 469 17.82 10.29 8.84
N ASP A 470 16.90 10.81 8.03
CA ASP A 470 15.56 10.21 7.89
C ASP A 470 15.62 8.81 7.30
N ALA A 471 16.48 8.60 6.30
CA ALA A 471 16.68 7.26 5.73
C ALA A 471 17.21 6.26 6.75
N ASP A 472 18.07 6.70 7.67
CA ASP A 472 18.58 5.89 8.79
C ASP A 472 17.47 5.60 9.81
N LEU A 473 16.62 6.58 10.12
CA LEU A 473 15.46 6.38 11.01
C LEU A 473 14.48 5.34 10.47
N LEU A 474 14.33 5.29 9.14
CA LEU A 474 13.47 4.34 8.45
C LEU A 474 14.14 2.97 8.19
N ASP A 475 15.44 2.81 8.46
CA ASP A 475 16.10 1.48 8.46
C ASP A 475 15.77 0.73 9.78
N THR A 476 14.52 0.29 9.89
CA THR A 476 13.91 -0.21 11.12
C THR A 476 14.29 -1.65 11.50
N LYS A 477 15.52 -2.12 11.22
CA LYS A 477 16.03 -3.48 11.53
C LYS A 477 15.91 -3.89 13.03
N SER A 478 15.37 -3.03 13.90
CA SER A 478 15.28 -3.20 15.36
C SER A 478 13.92 -2.83 16.00
N LEU A 479 12.84 -2.62 15.25
CA LEU A 479 11.53 -2.28 15.85
C LEU A 479 10.70 -3.48 16.34
N LEU A 480 11.21 -4.70 16.20
CA LEU A 480 10.51 -5.91 16.62
C LEU A 480 10.27 -5.96 18.13
N GLY A 481 9.02 -5.78 18.54
CA GLY A 481 8.52 -6.25 19.82
C GLY A 481 7.92 -7.64 19.65
N ALA A 482 8.38 -8.64 20.40
CA ALA A 482 7.81 -9.99 20.37
C ALA A 482 6.29 -9.98 20.59
N ASP A 483 5.81 -9.06 21.43
CA ASP A 483 4.39 -8.89 21.73
C ASP A 483 3.58 -8.32 20.56
N MET A 484 4.17 -7.45 19.74
CA MET A 484 3.51 -6.93 18.55
C MET A 484 3.37 -8.05 17.50
N MET A 485 4.42 -8.81 17.25
CA MET A 485 4.33 -10.00 16.38
C MET A 485 3.32 -11.03 16.92
N GLY A 486 3.25 -11.18 18.26
CA GLY A 486 2.23 -11.95 18.95
C GLY A 486 0.81 -11.46 18.63
N TRP A 487 0.56 -10.15 18.71
CA TRP A 487 -0.75 -9.56 18.36
C TRP A 487 -1.08 -9.79 16.88
N SER A 488 -0.15 -9.52 15.95
CA SER A 488 -0.37 -9.73 14.51
C SER A 488 -0.80 -11.16 14.17
N ARG A 489 -0.16 -12.14 14.81
CA ARG A 489 -0.50 -13.56 14.68
C ARG A 489 -1.85 -13.87 15.30
N LEU A 490 -2.08 -13.44 16.53
CA LEU A 490 -3.31 -13.69 17.26
C LEU A 490 -4.53 -13.06 16.55
N ARG A 491 -4.38 -11.83 16.05
CA ARG A 491 -5.37 -11.13 15.23
C ARG A 491 -5.79 -11.97 14.02
N ARG A 492 -4.82 -12.55 13.30
CA ARG A 492 -5.09 -13.45 12.17
C ARG A 492 -5.89 -14.68 12.61
N GLU A 493 -5.52 -15.31 13.72
CA GLU A 493 -6.16 -16.52 14.22
C GLU A 493 -7.57 -16.31 14.78
N LEU A 494 -7.82 -15.14 15.37
CA LEU A 494 -9.10 -14.77 15.97
C LEU A 494 -10.08 -14.23 14.94
N LEU A 495 -9.62 -13.38 14.02
CA LEU A 495 -10.50 -12.62 13.12
C LEU A 495 -10.48 -13.15 11.67
N LEU A 496 -9.42 -13.84 11.25
CA LEU A 496 -9.14 -14.11 9.83
C LEU A 496 -8.90 -15.59 9.49
N LEU A 497 -9.06 -16.56 10.39
CA LEU A 497 -8.96 -17.98 10.02
C LEU A 497 -10.37 -18.59 9.97
N ASP A 498 -10.69 -19.23 8.83
CA ASP A 498 -11.93 -19.97 8.63
C ASP A 498 -11.79 -21.38 9.26
N VAL A 499 -11.91 -21.41 10.58
CA VAL A 499 -11.86 -22.64 11.37
C VAL A 499 -13.05 -22.65 12.30
N ALA A 500 -13.82 -23.75 12.28
CA ALA A 500 -15.03 -23.88 13.09
C ALA A 500 -14.81 -23.50 14.57
N PRO A 501 -15.76 -22.82 15.23
CA PRO A 501 -15.76 -22.51 16.66
C PRO A 501 -15.23 -23.61 17.58
N SER A 502 -15.66 -24.85 17.35
CA SER A 502 -15.28 -26.03 18.15
C SER A 502 -13.85 -26.52 17.92
N LYS A 503 -13.13 -25.92 16.97
CA LYS A 503 -11.76 -26.24 16.57
C LYS A 503 -10.79 -25.10 16.86
N ILE A 504 -11.15 -24.14 17.72
CA ILE A 504 -10.18 -23.17 18.24
C ILE A 504 -9.14 -23.92 19.04
N ASP A 505 -7.89 -23.80 18.62
CA ASP A 505 -6.74 -24.33 19.33
C ASP A 505 -6.69 -23.73 20.74
N PRO A 506 -6.65 -24.54 21.82
CA PRO A 506 -6.47 -24.06 23.19
C PRO A 506 -5.30 -23.09 23.36
N ASP A 507 -4.25 -23.20 22.54
CA ASP A 507 -3.11 -22.30 22.58
C ASP A 507 -3.48 -20.88 22.10
N VAL A 508 -4.44 -20.73 21.19
CA VAL A 508 -4.96 -19.41 20.77
C VAL A 508 -5.68 -18.75 21.94
N VAL A 509 -6.48 -19.52 22.68
CA VAL A 509 -7.20 -19.07 23.87
C VAL A 509 -6.22 -18.63 24.96
N LEU A 510 -5.17 -19.41 25.19
CA LEU A 510 -4.12 -19.10 26.15
C LEU A 510 -3.37 -17.81 25.76
N ARG A 511 -2.95 -17.67 24.50
CA ARG A 511 -2.28 -16.45 23.99
C ARG A 511 -3.19 -15.22 24.12
N ALA A 512 -4.47 -15.33 23.78
CA ALA A 512 -5.43 -14.24 23.96
C ALA A 512 -5.57 -13.84 25.42
N SER A 513 -5.68 -14.83 26.32
CA SER A 513 -5.80 -14.58 27.76
C SER A 513 -4.54 -13.92 28.33
N GLN A 514 -3.36 -14.34 27.88
CA GLN A 514 -2.06 -13.78 28.28
C GLN A 514 -1.88 -12.34 27.78
N MET A 515 -2.18 -12.09 26.51
CA MET A 515 -2.04 -10.77 25.88
C MET A 515 -3.02 -9.74 26.46
N PHE A 516 -4.26 -10.14 26.74
CA PHE A 516 -5.32 -9.24 27.17
C PHE A 516 -5.63 -9.32 28.67
N GLY A 517 -4.81 -10.03 29.45
CA GLY A 517 -4.71 -9.88 30.89
C GLY A 517 -5.77 -10.59 31.73
N ILE A 518 -6.34 -11.70 31.27
CA ILE A 518 -7.18 -12.56 32.14
C ILE A 518 -6.25 -13.46 32.95
N GLY A 519 -5.81 -13.00 34.13
CA GLY A 519 -5.01 -13.84 35.04
C GLY A 519 -4.01 -13.14 35.94
N LYS A 520 -3.95 -11.81 35.99
CA LYS A 520 -3.22 -11.08 37.03
C LYS A 520 -4.13 -10.05 37.68
N SER A 521 -5.01 -10.53 38.55
CA SER A 521 -5.64 -9.73 39.60
C SER A 521 -5.03 -10.11 40.94
#